data_AF-A0A936HKD5-F1
#
_entry.id   AF-A0A936HKD5-F1
#
_cell.length_a   1.000
_cell.length_b   1.000
_cell.length_c   1.000
_cell.angle_alpha   90.00
_cell.angle_beta   90.00
_cell.angle_gamma   90.00
#
_symmetry.space_group_name_H-M   'P 1'
#
loop_
_entity.id
_entity.type
_entity.pdbx_description
1 polymer ?
#
loop_
_entity_poly.entity_id
_entity_poly.type
_entity_poly.pdbx_seq_one_letter_code
_entity_poly.pdbx_strand_id
1 'polypeptide(L)'
;MNDYEQGSEGQPPSQSVERLITKGKSVLDLCVERNKLLCVKGFIDCQIERGGDYVRVVQQMVGYIDAELQNTTDRHRRTLLLDLQGYAAQQLQSSPEIPA
;
A
#
# COMPACT_ATOMS: atom_id res chain seq x y z
N MET A 1 4.77 37.29 -27.49
CA MET A 1 6.17 37.01 -27.87
C MET A 1 6.86 36.55 -26.60
N ASN A 2 7.04 35.22 -26.51
CA ASN A 2 8.10 34.40 -25.87
C ASN A 2 8.63 34.83 -24.49
N ASP A 3 8.96 33.96 -23.54
CA ASP A 3 9.08 32.50 -23.43
C ASP A 3 9.35 32.25 -21.94
N TYR A 4 8.87 31.14 -21.37
CA TYR A 4 9.62 30.27 -20.44
C TYR A 4 8.65 29.21 -19.89
N GLU A 5 8.46 28.17 -20.70
CA GLU A 5 8.33 26.83 -20.15
C GLU A 5 9.65 26.46 -19.48
N GLN A 6 9.65 26.03 -18.21
CA GLN A 6 10.62 25.06 -17.71
C GLN A 6 10.26 24.58 -16.31
N GLY A 7 9.90 23.30 -16.23
CA GLY A 7 9.54 22.62 -14.99
C GLY A 7 8.70 21.35 -15.16
N SER A 8 8.51 20.86 -16.39
CA SER A 8 8.14 19.47 -16.62
C SER A 8 9.38 18.58 -16.46
N GLU A 9 9.16 17.40 -15.86
CA GLU A 9 9.97 16.17 -15.97
C GLU A 9 11.17 16.00 -15.03
N GLY A 10 11.09 14.95 -14.19
CA GLY A 10 12.31 14.26 -13.77
C GLY A 10 12.38 13.55 -12.42
N GLN A 11 11.35 13.52 -11.56
CA GLN A 11 11.44 12.62 -10.41
C GLN A 11 11.08 11.21 -10.88
N PRO A 12 12.03 10.25 -10.90
CA PRO A 12 11.73 8.93 -11.42
C PRO A 12 10.60 8.35 -10.55
N PRO A 13 9.52 7.84 -11.17
CA PRO A 13 8.36 7.32 -10.43
C PRO A 13 8.76 6.29 -9.36
N SER A 14 9.91 5.62 -9.54
CA SER A 14 10.48 4.65 -8.60
C SER A 14 10.74 5.19 -7.19
N GLN A 15 11.32 6.38 -7.03
CA GLN A 15 11.64 6.92 -5.69
C GLN A 15 10.37 7.29 -4.90
N SER A 16 9.33 7.75 -5.60
CA SER A 16 8.05 8.10 -4.99
C SER A 16 7.30 6.84 -4.52
N VAL A 17 7.33 5.77 -5.30
CA VAL A 17 6.72 4.47 -4.96
C VAL A 17 7.46 3.80 -3.79
N GLU A 18 8.78 3.83 -3.78
CA GLU A 18 9.59 3.24 -2.70
C GLU A 18 9.35 3.93 -1.33
N ARG A 19 9.20 5.26 -1.35
CA ARG A 19 8.77 6.02 -0.15
C ARG A 19 7.37 5.64 0.31
N LEU A 20 6.45 5.37 -0.63
CA LEU A 20 5.09 4.95 -0.30
C LEU A 20 5.03 3.51 0.24
N ILE A 21 5.87 2.60 -0.25
CA ILE A 21 6.04 1.25 0.30
C ILE A 21 6.51 1.35 1.75
N THR A 22 7.56 2.16 2.00
CA THR A 22 8.08 2.38 3.35
C THR A 22 7.01 2.96 4.28
N LYS A 23 6.25 3.96 3.80
CA LYS A 23 5.13 4.55 4.54
C LYS A 23 4.03 3.53 4.83
N GLY A 24 3.67 2.69 3.85
CA GLY A 24 2.68 1.63 3.99
C GLY A 24 3.07 0.64 5.09
N LYS A 25 4.36 0.26 5.16
CA LYS A 25 4.89 -0.54 6.26
C LYS A 25 4.76 0.16 7.61
N SER A 26 5.14 1.43 7.73
CA SER A 26 5.01 2.17 8.99
C SER A 26 3.54 2.31 9.44
N VAL A 27 2.62 2.49 8.50
CA VAL A 27 1.18 2.52 8.79
C VAL A 27 0.71 1.17 9.29
N LEU A 28 1.11 0.07 8.64
CA LEU A 28 0.79 -1.29 9.06
C LEU A 28 1.30 -1.55 10.50
N ASP A 29 2.60 -1.34 10.74
CA ASP A 29 3.24 -1.59 12.03
C ASP A 29 2.51 -0.86 13.17
N LEU A 30 2.27 0.45 13.00
CA LEU A 30 1.59 1.29 13.98
C LEU A 30 0.12 0.89 14.20
N CYS A 31 -0.59 0.62 13.11
CA CYS A 31 -2.04 0.38 13.18
C CYS A 31 -2.37 -1.01 13.70
N VAL A 32 -1.54 -2.02 13.43
CA VAL A 32 -1.70 -3.34 14.04
C VAL A 32 -1.39 -3.29 15.53
N GLU A 33 -0.35 -2.58 15.95
CA GLU A 33 -0.04 -2.39 17.38
C GLU A 33 -1.17 -1.66 18.13
N ARG A 34 -1.80 -0.67 17.49
CA ARG A 34 -2.86 0.16 18.10
C ARG A 34 -4.29 -0.33 17.81
N ASN A 35 -4.46 -1.47 17.14
CA ASN A 35 -5.75 -1.99 16.70
C ASN A 35 -6.60 -0.98 15.90
N LYS A 36 -5.95 -0.26 14.96
CA LYS A 36 -6.56 0.77 14.10
C LYS A 36 -6.61 0.33 12.63
N LEU A 37 -7.22 -0.83 12.36
CA LEU A 37 -7.20 -1.43 11.01
C LEU A 37 -7.83 -0.55 9.93
N LEU A 38 -8.79 0.30 10.27
CA LEU A 38 -9.41 1.24 9.32
C LEU A 38 -8.39 2.17 8.65
N CYS A 39 -7.32 2.55 9.34
CA CYS A 39 -6.27 3.39 8.76
C CYS A 39 -5.46 2.64 7.69
N VAL A 40 -5.24 1.33 7.89
CA VAL A 40 -4.56 0.49 6.90
C VAL A 40 -5.46 0.25 5.69
N LYS A 41 -6.75 -0.06 5.93
CA LYS A 41 -7.73 -0.25 4.86
C LYS A 41 -7.87 1.00 3.98
N GLY A 42 -8.04 2.17 4.59
CA GLY A 42 -8.10 3.44 3.84
C GLY A 42 -6.80 3.78 3.11
N PHE A 43 -5.63 3.36 3.62
CA PHE A 43 -4.37 3.51 2.89
C PHE A 43 -4.33 2.62 1.63
N ILE A 44 -4.78 1.36 1.76
CA ILE A 44 -4.91 0.41 0.66
C ILE A 44 -5.85 0.96 -0.41
N ASP A 45 -7.06 1.39 -0.01
CA ASP A 45 -8.06 1.94 -0.93
C ASP A 45 -7.49 3.11 -1.74
N CYS A 46 -6.83 4.05 -1.06
CA CYS A 46 -6.21 5.20 -1.71
C CYS A 46 -5.13 4.81 -2.73
N GLN A 47 -4.39 3.72 -2.52
CA GLN A 47 -3.40 3.26 -3.50
C GLN A 47 -4.06 2.55 -4.70
N ILE A 48 -5.12 1.78 -4.45
CA ILE A 48 -5.88 1.06 -5.48
C ILE A 48 -6.62 2.04 -6.40
N GLU A 49 -7.27 3.05 -5.82
CA GLU A 49 -7.95 4.12 -6.55
C GLU A 49 -7.00 4.91 -7.46
N ARG A 50 -5.72 5.04 -7.08
CA ARG A 50 -4.69 5.70 -7.89
C ARG A 50 -4.22 4.85 -9.08
N GLY A 51 -4.34 3.52 -9.00
CA GLY A 51 -3.96 2.60 -10.06
C GLY A 51 -2.46 2.60 -10.40
N GLY A 52 -2.10 1.89 -11.48
CA GLY A 52 -0.73 1.85 -12.01
C GLY A 52 0.31 1.38 -11.00
N ASP A 53 1.42 2.11 -10.88
CA ASP A 53 2.51 1.78 -9.95
C ASP A 53 2.10 1.78 -8.47
N TYR A 54 1.00 2.44 -8.11
CA TYR A 54 0.49 2.46 -6.74
C TYR A 54 -0.11 1.11 -6.33
N VAL A 55 -0.59 0.30 -7.27
CA VAL A 55 -1.03 -1.08 -7.02
C VAL A 55 0.13 -1.93 -6.48
N ARG A 56 1.35 -1.68 -6.95
CA ARG A 56 2.56 -2.37 -6.47
C ARG A 56 2.83 -2.09 -5.00
N VAL A 57 2.44 -0.92 -4.48
CA VAL A 57 2.54 -0.61 -3.05
C VAL A 57 1.70 -1.58 -2.23
N VAL A 58 0.46 -1.85 -2.66
CA VAL A 58 -0.44 -2.79 -1.97
C VAL A 58 0.07 -4.23 -2.07
N GLN A 59 0.61 -4.62 -3.23
CA GLN A 59 1.25 -5.94 -3.38
C GLN A 59 2.42 -6.13 -2.40
N GLN A 60 3.27 -5.10 -2.22
CA GLN A 60 4.36 -5.15 -1.24
C GLN A 60 3.83 -5.19 0.20
N MET A 61 2.74 -4.47 0.49
CA MET A 61 2.09 -4.55 1.80
C MET A 61 1.56 -5.96 2.12
N VAL A 62 0.98 -6.66 1.14
CA VAL A 62 0.60 -8.07 1.32
C VAL A 62 1.82 -8.91 1.71
N GLY A 63 2.95 -8.72 1.03
CA GLY A 63 4.21 -9.39 1.40
C GLY A 63 4.65 -9.12 2.84
N TYR A 64 4.50 -7.88 3.33
CA TYR A 64 4.78 -7.57 4.75
C TYR A 64 3.80 -8.23 5.71
N ILE A 65 2.51 -8.25 5.38
CA ILE A 65 1.48 -8.93 6.19
C ILE A 65 1.76 -10.43 6.26
N ASP A 66 2.14 -11.04 5.14
CA ASP A 66 2.48 -12.47 5.05
C ASP A 66 3.70 -12.81 5.92
N ALA A 67 4.75 -11.99 5.83
CA ALA A 67 5.94 -12.15 6.66
C ALA A 67 5.61 -12.01 8.15
N GLU A 68 4.79 -11.03 8.53
CA GLU A 68 4.37 -10.84 9.92
C GLU A 68 3.50 -12.01 10.42
N LEU A 69 2.61 -12.55 9.57
CA LEU A 69 1.79 -13.71 9.88
C LEU A 69 2.61 -14.98 10.14
N GLN A 70 3.78 -15.12 9.52
CA GLN A 70 4.69 -16.24 9.78
C GLN A 70 5.40 -16.12 11.14
N ASN A 71 5.61 -14.89 11.62
CA ASN A 71 6.38 -14.61 12.84
C ASN A 71 5.49 -14.38 14.08
N THR A 72 4.22 -14.01 13.91
CA THR A 72 3.34 -13.71 15.04
C THR A 72 2.80 -14.97 15.72
N THR A 73 2.97 -15.05 17.04
CA THR A 73 2.36 -16.08 17.91
C THR A 73 1.11 -15.56 18.63
N ASP A 74 0.92 -14.25 18.67
CA ASP A 74 -0.26 -13.62 19.26
C ASP A 74 -1.50 -13.88 18.39
N ARG A 75 -2.52 -14.52 18.99
CA ARG A 75 -3.75 -14.91 18.30
C ARG A 75 -4.56 -13.69 17.83
N HIS A 76 -4.62 -12.63 18.62
CA HIS A 76 -5.39 -11.45 18.29
C HIS A 76 -4.74 -10.71 17.10
N ARG A 77 -3.44 -10.45 17.18
CA ARG A 77 -2.62 -9.88 16.11
C ARG A 77 -2.72 -10.72 14.83
N ARG A 78 -2.67 -12.05 14.95
CA ARG A 78 -2.87 -12.95 13.81
C ARG A 78 -4.23 -12.75 13.13
N THR A 79 -5.31 -12.64 13.91
CA THR A 79 -6.65 -12.37 13.37
C THR A 79 -6.71 -11.03 12.63
N LEU A 80 -6.11 -9.98 13.20
CA LEU A 80 -6.05 -8.66 12.56
C LEU A 80 -5.28 -8.69 11.23
N LEU A 81 -4.15 -9.39 11.21
CA LEU A 81 -3.32 -9.52 10.01
C LEU A 81 -4.02 -10.34 8.91
N LEU A 82 -4.74 -11.41 9.27
CA LEU A 82 -5.55 -12.17 8.31
C LEU A 82 -6.69 -11.33 7.70
N ASP A 83 -7.36 -10.49 8.51
CA ASP A 83 -8.37 -9.55 8.00
C ASP A 83 -7.77 -8.55 7.01
N LEU A 84 -6.60 -7.98 7.32
CA LEU A 84 -5.91 -7.08 6.42
C LEU A 84 -5.42 -7.77 5.13
N GLN A 85 -4.90 -9.00 5.23
CA GLN A 85 -4.46 -9.79 4.09
C GLN A 85 -5.62 -10.05 3.14
N GLY A 86 -6.76 -10.54 3.66
CA GLY A 86 -7.96 -10.81 2.88
C GLY A 86 -8.50 -9.54 2.22
N TYR A 87 -8.52 -8.42 2.95
CA TYR A 87 -8.93 -7.14 2.42
C TYR A 87 -8.04 -6.66 1.26
N ALA A 88 -6.72 -6.66 1.46
CA ALA A 88 -5.78 -6.25 0.42
C ALA A 88 -5.87 -7.13 -0.83
N ALA A 89 -6.02 -8.45 -0.66
CA ALA A 89 -6.20 -9.39 -1.77
C ALA A 89 -7.48 -9.11 -2.55
N GLN A 90 -8.60 -8.84 -1.86
CA GLN A 90 -9.86 -8.48 -2.49
C GLN A 90 -9.75 -7.19 -3.32
N GLN A 91 -9.10 -6.16 -2.78
CA GLN A 91 -8.90 -4.90 -3.49
C GLN A 91 -8.02 -5.06 -4.73
N LEU A 92 -6.95 -5.87 -4.63
CA LEU A 92 -6.09 -6.18 -5.77
C LEU A 92 -6.83 -6.93 -6.89
N GLN A 93 -7.75 -7.83 -6.55
CA GLN A 93 -8.60 -8.53 -7.53
C GLN A 93 -9.67 -7.63 -8.16
N SER A 94 -10.10 -6.59 -7.43
CA SER A 94 -11.13 -5.66 -7.87
C SER A 94 -10.56 -4.46 -8.62
N SER A 95 -9.23 -4.30 -8.67
CA SER A 95 -8.58 -3.17 -9.33
C SER A 95 -8.74 -3.30 -10.85
N PRO A 96 -9.37 -2.31 -11.52
CA PRO A 96 -9.53 -2.35 -12.97
C PRO A 96 -8.16 -2.25 -13.63
N GLU A 97 -7.83 -3.18 -14.53
CA GLU A 97 -6.70 -3.02 -15.45
C GLU A 97 -6.97 -1.76 -16.29
N ILE A 98 -6.22 -0.68 -16.05
CA ILE A 98 -6.25 0.48 -16.94
C ILE A 98 -5.38 0.07 -18.14
N PRO A 99 -5.96 -0.13 -19.35
CA PRO A 99 -5.16 -0.39 -20.53
C PRO A 99 -4.23 0.82 -20.78
N ALA A 100 -2.95 0.51 -20.95
CA ALA A 100 -1.89 1.48 -21.26
C ALA A 100 -2.09 2.15 -22.61
#